data_AF-A0A8J7HDX3-F1
#
_entry.id   AF-A0A8J7HDX3-F1
#
_cell.length_a   1.000
_cell.length_b   1.000
_cell.length_c   1.000
_cell.angle_alpha   90.00
_cell.angle_beta   90.00
_cell.angle_gamma   90.00
#
_symmetry.space_group_name_H-M   'P 1'
#
loop_
_entity.id
_entity.type
_entity.pdbx_description
1 polymer ?
#
loop_
_entity_poly.entity_id
_entity_poly.type
_entity_poly.pdbx_seq_one_letter_code
_entity_poly.pdbx_strand_id
1 'polypeptide(L)'
;MSRITITGRGEPILINYTEETSLLDAMIGQGIYLSADCAGRGTCGKCKLQLLEGELEITSFDRNKLTEQELEQGYRLACKAYPKKDCIIRLVSGRETDFKIITEHRQESIGYGKADEDYAVAVDIGTTTIATSLVGLESKKIRLTDSAINRQRAYGTDVVSRIKASNDGKRELLRISIQDDLLELIRRILHEAEIPKNRLKRIVIAGNTTMGHLLLGYSCQGLGSYPFTPVNISTLTLPYEEVMGSDYLSIPVTILPGISAYVGGDIVAGLLACDFDQAKVS
;
A
#
# COMPACT_ATOMS: atom_id res chain seq x y z
N MET A 1 18.71 6.32 -19.94
CA MET A 1 17.63 5.65 -19.16
C MET A 1 17.23 4.44 -19.95
N SER A 2 17.40 3.27 -19.36
CA SER A 2 16.99 1.99 -19.96
C SER A 2 15.49 1.79 -19.75
N ARG A 3 14.85 1.05 -20.65
CA ARG A 3 13.38 0.88 -20.72
C ARG A 3 12.99 -0.58 -20.65
N ILE A 4 12.01 -0.88 -19.81
CA ILE A 4 11.30 -2.16 -19.82
C ILE A 4 9.98 -1.95 -20.54
N THR A 5 9.67 -2.83 -21.49
CA THR A 5 8.36 -2.88 -22.12
C THR A 5 7.58 -4.05 -21.54
N ILE A 6 6.47 -3.76 -20.88
CA ILE A 6 5.56 -4.80 -20.40
C ILE A 6 4.48 -5.03 -21.44
N THR A 7 4.32 -6.29 -21.85
CA THR A 7 3.39 -6.70 -22.91
C THR A 7 2.44 -7.79 -22.43
N GLY A 8 1.26 -7.83 -23.05
CA GLY A 8 0.17 -8.71 -22.68
C GLY A 8 -0.89 -8.80 -23.77
N ARG A 9 -2.09 -8.24 -23.51
CA ARG A 9 -3.21 -8.14 -24.46
C ARG A 9 -3.81 -6.73 -24.50
N GLY A 10 -2.96 -5.72 -24.31
CA GLY A 10 -3.29 -4.29 -24.31
C GLY A 10 -2.13 -3.46 -24.86
N GLU A 11 -2.21 -2.14 -24.68
CA GLU A 11 -1.13 -1.22 -25.06
C GLU A 11 0.13 -1.50 -24.22
N PRO A 12 1.32 -1.53 -24.82
CA PRO A 12 2.56 -1.77 -24.08
C PRO A 12 2.80 -0.69 -23.03
N ILE A 13 3.12 -1.11 -21.80
CA ILE A 13 3.50 -0.18 -20.72
C ILE A 13 5.01 -0.02 -20.72
N LEU A 14 5.46 1.23 -20.85
CA LEU A 14 6.88 1.59 -20.81
C LEU A 14 7.26 2.01 -19.40
N ILE A 15 8.23 1.31 -18.82
CA ILE A 15 8.74 1.59 -17.48
C ILE A 15 10.20 1.99 -17.58
N ASN A 16 10.53 3.14 -16.99
CA ASN A 16 11.92 3.55 -16.79
C ASN A 16 12.48 2.85 -15.56
N TYR A 17 13.73 2.40 -15.63
CA TYR A 17 14.38 1.73 -14.51
C TYR A 17 15.86 2.13 -14.40
N THR A 18 16.45 1.82 -13.24
CA THR A 18 17.90 1.91 -13.00
C THR A 18 18.47 0.50 -12.88
N GLU A 19 19.72 0.28 -13.30
CA GLU A 19 20.35 -1.07 -13.32
C GLU A 19 20.39 -1.77 -11.95
N GLU A 20 20.25 -0.99 -10.87
CA GLU A 20 20.20 -1.47 -9.48
C GLU A 20 18.80 -1.86 -9.00
N THR A 21 17.77 -1.65 -9.81
CA THR A 21 16.36 -1.90 -9.48
C THR A 21 15.89 -3.23 -10.04
N SER A 22 15.27 -4.05 -9.20
CA SER A 22 14.65 -5.29 -9.64
C SER A 22 13.42 -5.01 -10.51
N LEU A 23 13.05 -5.92 -11.42
CA LEU A 23 11.82 -5.78 -12.19
C LEU A 23 10.59 -5.61 -11.28
N LEU A 24 10.54 -6.33 -10.15
CA LEU A 24 9.45 -6.18 -9.18
C LEU A 24 9.33 -4.75 -8.67
N ASP A 25 10.44 -4.14 -8.27
CA ASP A 25 10.43 -2.78 -7.73
C ASP A 25 10.11 -1.73 -8.80
N ALA A 26 10.63 -1.91 -10.01
CA ALA A 26 10.32 -1.04 -11.14
C ALA A 26 8.83 -1.06 -11.48
N MET A 27 8.20 -2.25 -11.43
CA MET A 27 6.76 -2.41 -11.62
C MET A 27 5.95 -1.75 -10.50
N ILE A 28 6.31 -1.99 -9.23
CA ILE A 28 5.59 -1.40 -8.09
C ILE A 28 5.69 0.12 -8.12
N GLY A 29 6.84 0.69 -8.49
CA GLY A 29 7.01 2.13 -8.68
C GLY A 29 6.15 2.73 -9.81
N GLN A 30 5.46 1.92 -10.59
CA GLN A 30 4.50 2.32 -11.62
C GLN A 30 3.08 1.82 -11.32
N GLY A 31 2.80 1.39 -10.07
CA GLY A 31 1.50 0.87 -9.66
C GLY A 31 1.17 -0.54 -10.20
N ILE A 32 2.17 -1.26 -10.72
CA ILE A 32 2.01 -2.63 -11.23
C ILE A 32 2.49 -3.60 -10.16
N TYR A 33 1.56 -4.37 -9.60
CA TYR A 33 1.86 -5.27 -8.48
C TYR A 33 1.94 -6.73 -8.93
N LEU A 34 2.93 -7.45 -8.39
CA LEU A 34 3.00 -8.91 -8.46
C LEU A 34 2.93 -9.50 -7.06
N SER A 35 2.43 -10.73 -6.97
CA SER A 35 2.45 -11.46 -5.70
C SER A 35 3.89 -11.76 -5.27
N ALA A 36 4.32 -11.17 -4.15
CA ALA A 36 5.69 -11.29 -3.64
C ALA A 36 5.71 -11.53 -2.12
N ASP A 37 5.03 -12.58 -1.65
CA ASP A 37 4.87 -12.90 -0.22
C ASP A 37 6.19 -13.06 0.56
N CYS A 38 7.29 -13.40 -0.13
CA CYS A 38 8.61 -13.47 0.48
C CYS A 38 9.31 -12.10 0.60
N ALA A 39 8.63 -10.99 0.35
CA ALA A 39 9.22 -9.66 0.38
C ALA A 39 10.49 -9.51 -0.48
N GLY A 40 10.44 -10.01 -1.72
CA GLY A 40 11.59 -10.00 -2.63
C GLY A 40 12.80 -10.87 -2.25
N ARG A 41 12.69 -11.72 -1.23
CA ARG A 41 13.77 -12.66 -0.83
C ARG A 41 14.03 -13.77 -1.85
N GLY A 42 13.14 -13.98 -2.83
CA GLY A 42 13.28 -15.03 -3.85
C GLY A 42 12.90 -16.44 -3.37
N THR A 43 12.22 -16.57 -2.22
CA THR A 43 11.92 -17.87 -1.61
C THR A 43 10.51 -18.40 -1.89
N CYS A 44 9.56 -17.56 -2.31
CA CYS A 44 8.17 -17.98 -2.53
C CYS A 44 7.83 -18.39 -3.97
N GLY A 45 8.56 -17.92 -4.99
CA GLY A 45 8.30 -18.21 -6.40
C GLY A 45 7.07 -17.52 -7.03
N LYS A 46 6.34 -16.68 -6.29
CA LYS A 46 5.06 -16.11 -6.74
C LYS A 46 5.18 -14.93 -7.71
N CYS A 47 6.31 -14.23 -7.72
CA CYS A 47 6.55 -13.07 -8.58
C CYS A 47 7.02 -13.46 -9.99
N LYS A 48 6.39 -14.46 -10.61
CA LYS A 48 6.84 -15.05 -11.88
C LYS A 48 6.45 -14.18 -13.07
N LEU A 49 7.41 -13.91 -13.95
CA LEU A 49 7.21 -13.25 -15.25
C LEU A 49 7.87 -14.06 -16.37
N GLN A 50 7.56 -13.74 -17.62
CA GLN A 50 8.19 -14.33 -18.80
C GLN A 50 8.97 -13.26 -19.57
N LEU A 51 10.24 -13.51 -19.86
CA LEU A 51 11.03 -12.73 -20.81
C LEU A 51 10.64 -13.11 -22.23
N LEU A 52 10.25 -12.12 -23.04
CA LEU A 52 9.96 -12.30 -24.47
C LEU A 52 11.15 -11.87 -25.33
N GLU A 53 11.74 -10.73 -25.03
CA GLU A 53 12.90 -10.19 -25.75
C GLU A 53 13.89 -9.53 -24.78
N GLY A 54 15.17 -9.57 -25.12
CA GLY A 54 16.26 -9.06 -24.27
C GLY A 54 16.94 -10.17 -23.48
N GLU A 55 17.67 -9.77 -22.43
CA GLU A 55 18.53 -10.67 -21.66
C GLU A 55 18.30 -10.48 -20.15
N LEU A 56 17.92 -11.57 -19.46
CA LEU A 56 17.84 -11.65 -18.01
C LEU A 56 18.58 -12.88 -17.51
N GLU A 57 19.50 -12.65 -16.58
CA GLU A 57 20.29 -13.70 -15.95
C GLU A 57 19.39 -14.70 -15.20
N ILE A 58 19.72 -15.99 -15.31
CA ILE A 58 19.09 -17.04 -14.51
C ILE A 58 19.81 -17.08 -13.16
N THR A 59 19.12 -16.69 -12.10
CA THR A 59 19.68 -16.71 -10.75
C THR A 59 19.51 -18.09 -10.09
N SER A 60 20.26 -18.34 -9.01
CA SER A 60 20.06 -19.53 -8.17
C SER A 60 18.64 -19.58 -7.55
N PHE A 61 18.02 -18.43 -7.31
CA PHE A 61 16.64 -18.34 -6.82
C PHE A 61 15.63 -18.82 -7.86
N ASP A 62 15.87 -18.52 -9.14
CA ASP A 62 15.04 -19.01 -10.24
C ASP A 62 15.09 -20.53 -10.31
N ARG A 63 16.29 -21.14 -10.30
CA ARG A 63 16.47 -22.61 -10.31
C ARG A 63 15.84 -23.31 -9.12
N ASN A 64 15.78 -22.64 -7.96
CA ASN A 64 15.16 -23.21 -6.77
C ASN A 64 13.62 -23.19 -6.79
N LYS A 65 12.99 -22.47 -7.73
CA LYS A 65 11.53 -22.26 -7.75
C LYS A 65 10.87 -22.55 -9.09
N LEU A 66 11.63 -22.54 -10.17
CA LEU A 66 11.17 -22.75 -11.54
C LEU A 66 11.79 -24.03 -12.08
N THR A 67 11.03 -24.75 -12.88
CA THR A 67 11.52 -25.93 -13.61
C THR A 67 12.48 -25.51 -14.73
N GLU A 68 13.37 -26.40 -15.18
CA GLU A 68 14.27 -26.11 -16.31
C GLU A 68 13.48 -25.75 -17.58
N GLN A 69 12.33 -26.41 -17.83
CA GLN A 69 11.44 -26.08 -18.94
C GLN A 69 10.89 -24.64 -18.84
N GLU A 70 10.55 -24.17 -17.64
CA GLU A 70 10.14 -22.78 -17.42
C GLU A 70 11.32 -21.82 -17.66
N LEU A 71 12.52 -22.15 -17.20
CA LEU A 71 13.70 -21.31 -17.42
C LEU A 71 14.02 -21.16 -18.92
N GLU A 72 13.93 -22.25 -19.69
CA GLU A 72 14.08 -22.28 -21.14
C GLU A 72 13.01 -21.46 -21.85
N GLN A 73 11.77 -21.47 -21.35
CA GLN A 73 10.66 -20.65 -21.86
C GLN A 73 10.77 -19.17 -21.46
N GLY A 74 11.86 -18.76 -20.83
CA GLY A 74 12.13 -17.37 -20.44
C GLY A 74 11.51 -16.95 -19.11
N TYR A 75 10.97 -17.88 -18.30
CA TYR A 75 10.40 -17.52 -17.01
C TYR A 75 11.48 -17.13 -16.00
N ARG A 76 11.23 -16.06 -15.24
CA ARG A 76 12.12 -15.53 -14.20
C ARG A 76 11.30 -15.04 -13.00
N LEU A 77 11.94 -14.94 -11.85
CA LEU A 77 11.39 -14.28 -10.66
C LEU A 77 11.68 -12.78 -10.73
N ALA A 78 10.62 -11.97 -10.85
CA ALA A 78 10.72 -10.51 -10.96
C ALA A 78 11.53 -9.86 -9.82
N CYS A 79 11.47 -10.41 -8.61
CA CYS A 79 12.20 -9.87 -7.46
C CYS A 79 13.72 -10.09 -7.49
N LYS A 80 14.22 -10.98 -8.35
CA LYS A 80 15.65 -11.28 -8.52
C LYS A 80 16.15 -11.01 -9.93
N ALA A 81 15.29 -10.50 -10.80
CA ALA A 81 15.64 -10.10 -12.16
C ALA A 81 16.07 -8.63 -12.18
N TYR A 82 17.31 -8.39 -12.61
CA TYR A 82 17.92 -7.06 -12.76
C TYR A 82 18.31 -6.86 -14.23
N PRO A 83 17.49 -6.17 -15.03
CA PRO A 83 17.78 -5.96 -16.44
C PRO A 83 18.99 -5.05 -16.63
N LYS A 84 19.95 -5.45 -17.46
CA LYS A 84 21.12 -4.63 -17.85
C LYS A 84 20.92 -3.89 -19.17
N LYS A 85 19.89 -4.28 -19.93
CA LYS A 85 19.51 -3.74 -21.24
C LYS A 85 17.99 -3.74 -21.34
N ASP A 86 17.47 -2.99 -22.30
CA ASP A 86 16.05 -2.96 -22.61
C ASP A 86 15.53 -4.38 -22.86
N CYS A 87 14.38 -4.68 -22.26
CA CYS A 87 13.76 -5.99 -22.36
C CYS A 87 12.24 -5.88 -22.49
N ILE A 88 11.66 -6.88 -23.14
CA ILE A 88 10.23 -7.06 -23.26
C ILE A 88 9.82 -8.22 -22.39
N ILE A 89 8.94 -7.95 -21.42
CA ILE A 89 8.43 -8.97 -20.50
C ILE A 89 6.93 -9.14 -20.64
N ARG A 90 6.45 -10.32 -20.27
CA ARG A 90 5.03 -10.66 -20.14
C ARG A 90 4.72 -11.07 -18.72
N LEU A 91 3.64 -10.52 -18.18
CA LEU A 91 3.11 -10.93 -16.87
C LEU A 91 2.33 -12.24 -17.01
N VAL A 92 2.63 -13.20 -16.14
CA VAL A 92 2.12 -14.58 -16.22
C VAL A 92 0.90 -14.76 -15.31
N SER A 93 0.83 -13.97 -14.25
CA SER A 93 -0.31 -13.90 -13.34
C SER A 93 -1.35 -12.92 -13.91
N GLY A 94 -2.36 -13.48 -14.59
CA GLY A 94 -3.71 -12.94 -14.87
C GLY A 94 -3.91 -11.43 -15.08
N ARG A 95 -4.25 -11.06 -16.34
CA ARG A 95 -5.08 -9.92 -16.81
C ARG A 95 -4.91 -8.52 -16.17
N GLU A 96 -4.90 -7.53 -17.06
CA GLU A 96 -5.04 -6.07 -16.85
C GLU A 96 -6.31 -5.60 -16.09
N THR A 97 -7.09 -6.51 -15.49
CA THR A 97 -8.30 -6.17 -14.70
C THR A 97 -8.53 -7.08 -13.48
N ASP A 98 -7.69 -8.09 -13.24
CA ASP A 98 -7.95 -9.12 -12.21
C ASP A 98 -7.09 -8.98 -10.93
N PHE A 99 -6.53 -7.79 -10.68
CA PHE A 99 -6.00 -7.41 -9.36
C PHE A 99 -7.07 -6.84 -8.41
N LYS A 100 -8.36 -7.13 -8.66
CA LYS A 100 -9.23 -7.48 -7.53
C LYS A 100 -8.76 -8.85 -7.02
N ILE A 101 -7.64 -8.88 -6.29
CA ILE A 101 -7.46 -9.93 -5.28
C ILE A 101 -8.75 -9.83 -4.49
N ILE A 102 -9.53 -10.93 -4.53
CA ILE A 102 -10.71 -11.15 -3.72
C ILE A 102 -10.29 -10.75 -2.32
N THR A 103 -10.58 -9.51 -1.99
CA THR A 103 -10.43 -9.04 -0.64
C THR A 103 -11.52 -9.85 0.05
N GLU A 104 -11.28 -10.37 1.23
CA GLU A 104 -12.40 -10.75 2.08
C GLU A 104 -13.13 -9.43 2.37
N HIS A 105 -14.01 -9.06 1.42
CA HIS A 105 -14.75 -7.82 1.38
C HIS A 105 -15.77 -7.94 2.48
N ARG A 106 -15.39 -7.52 3.68
CA ARG A 106 -16.33 -7.45 4.79
C ARG A 106 -17.05 -6.12 4.69
N GLN A 107 -18.16 -6.16 3.96
CA GLN A 107 -19.07 -5.04 3.80
C GLN A 107 -20.13 -5.14 4.89
N GLU A 108 -20.24 -4.09 5.71
CA GLU A 108 -21.34 -3.94 6.64
C GLU A 108 -22.07 -2.63 6.31
N SER A 109 -23.20 -2.74 5.62
CA SER A 109 -24.13 -1.62 5.41
C SER A 109 -24.95 -1.44 6.69
N ILE A 110 -24.69 -0.37 7.44
CA ILE A 110 -25.48 -0.03 8.64
C ILE A 110 -26.62 0.89 8.19
N GLY A 111 -27.86 0.55 8.58
CA GLY A 111 -29.13 1.01 8.01
C GLY A 111 -29.29 2.49 7.60
N TYR A 112 -30.06 2.69 6.54
CA TYR A 112 -30.35 3.96 5.87
C TYR A 112 -31.08 4.98 6.78
N GLY A 113 -30.33 5.97 7.28
CA GLY A 113 -30.87 7.26 7.70
C GLY A 113 -30.96 8.25 6.54
N LYS A 114 -31.46 9.47 6.81
CA LYS A 114 -31.34 10.59 5.86
C LYS A 114 -29.86 10.77 5.48
N ALA A 115 -29.57 10.93 4.19
CA ALA A 115 -28.21 11.21 3.73
C ALA A 115 -27.70 12.52 4.34
N ASP A 116 -26.47 12.48 4.85
CA ASP A 116 -25.75 13.64 5.32
C ASP A 116 -25.35 14.54 4.14
N GLU A 117 -25.18 15.83 4.41
CA GLU A 117 -24.73 16.75 3.36
C GLU A 117 -23.24 16.62 3.12
N ASP A 118 -22.45 16.41 4.17
CA ASP A 118 -21.00 16.31 4.08
C ASP A 118 -20.46 15.10 4.83
N TYR A 119 -19.34 14.58 4.35
CA TYR A 119 -18.76 13.32 4.82
C TYR A 119 -17.27 13.46 5.16
N ALA A 120 -16.79 12.52 5.97
CA ALA A 120 -15.39 12.24 6.22
C ALA A 120 -15.08 10.77 5.94
N VAL A 121 -13.82 10.46 5.66
CA VAL A 121 -13.32 9.08 5.64
C VAL A 121 -12.40 8.88 6.83
N ALA A 122 -12.73 7.91 7.68
CA ALA A 122 -11.82 7.39 8.70
C ALA A 122 -11.06 6.18 8.12
N VAL A 123 -9.76 6.12 8.34
CA VAL A 123 -8.87 5.08 7.83
C VAL A 123 -8.11 4.47 9.00
N ASP A 124 -8.02 3.15 9.04
CA ASP A 124 -7.11 2.41 9.91
C ASP A 124 -6.09 1.65 9.08
N ILE A 125 -4.82 2.03 9.17
CA ILE A 125 -3.71 1.39 8.47
C ILE A 125 -3.11 0.33 9.38
N GLY A 126 -3.63 -0.88 9.25
CA GLY A 126 -3.03 -2.08 9.82
C GLY A 126 -1.85 -2.58 9.00
N THR A 127 -1.08 -3.49 9.59
CA THR A 127 0.02 -4.18 8.89
C THR A 127 -0.52 -5.07 7.77
N THR A 128 -1.59 -5.82 8.01
CA THR A 128 -2.18 -6.74 7.02
C THR A 128 -3.33 -6.11 6.24
N THR A 129 -4.12 -5.27 6.89
CA THR A 129 -5.38 -4.74 6.37
C THR A 129 -5.41 -3.24 6.53
N ILE A 130 -5.87 -2.54 5.49
CA ILE A 130 -6.25 -1.12 5.56
C ILE A 130 -7.77 -1.08 5.54
N ALA A 131 -8.39 -0.55 6.59
CA ALA A 131 -9.83 -0.42 6.71
C ALA A 131 -10.23 1.05 6.54
N THR A 132 -11.40 1.29 5.96
CA THR A 132 -11.96 2.61 5.72
C THR A 132 -13.44 2.63 6.08
N SER A 133 -13.86 3.75 6.67
CA SER A 133 -15.26 4.01 7.03
C SER A 133 -15.64 5.39 6.52
N LEU A 134 -16.71 5.45 5.74
CA LEU A 134 -17.32 6.68 5.30
C LEU A 134 -18.33 7.13 6.35
N VAL A 135 -18.09 8.29 6.95
CA VAL A 135 -18.83 8.80 8.11
C VAL A 135 -19.51 10.11 7.75
N GLY A 136 -20.81 10.21 8.02
CA GLY A 136 -21.54 11.47 7.89
C GLY A 136 -21.15 12.47 8.97
N LEU A 137 -20.95 13.74 8.61
CA LEU A 137 -20.46 14.74 9.56
C LEU A 137 -21.55 15.22 10.53
N GLU A 138 -22.79 15.32 10.07
CA GLU A 138 -23.92 15.75 10.88
C GLU A 138 -24.45 14.60 11.73
N SER A 139 -24.72 13.45 11.10
CA SER A 139 -25.24 12.27 11.80
C SER A 139 -24.20 11.57 12.69
N LYS A 140 -22.90 11.73 12.39
CA LYS A 140 -21.78 10.96 12.97
C LYS A 140 -21.91 9.44 12.76
N LYS A 141 -22.75 9.00 11.83
CA LYS A 141 -22.97 7.57 11.55
C LYS A 141 -22.09 7.10 10.41
N ILE A 142 -21.63 5.86 10.53
CA ILE A 142 -20.97 5.15 9.44
C ILE A 142 -22.02 4.82 8.38
N ARG A 143 -21.78 5.28 7.15
CA ARG A 143 -22.61 4.97 5.97
C ARG A 143 -22.15 3.71 5.27
N LEU A 144 -20.84 3.54 5.11
CA LEU A 144 -20.24 2.40 4.44
C LEU A 144 -18.88 2.12 5.05
N THR A 145 -18.49 0.84 5.08
CA THR A 145 -17.15 0.39 5.41
C THR A 145 -16.58 -0.42 4.25
N ASP A 146 -15.26 -0.33 4.07
CA ASP A 146 -14.54 -1.06 3.05
C ASP A 146 -13.10 -1.32 3.53
N SER A 147 -12.44 -2.34 2.99
CA SER A 147 -11.07 -2.68 3.36
C SER A 147 -10.28 -3.26 2.20
N ALA A 148 -8.96 -3.24 2.33
CA ALA A 148 -8.01 -3.84 1.40
C ALA A 148 -6.87 -4.52 2.16
N ILE A 149 -6.24 -5.50 1.52
CA ILE A 149 -4.98 -6.05 2.02
C ILE A 149 -3.88 -5.02 1.77
N ASN A 150 -3.10 -4.68 2.80
CA ASN A 150 -1.99 -3.75 2.71
C ASN A 150 -0.88 -4.31 1.79
N ARG A 151 -0.67 -3.68 0.63
CA ARG A 151 0.26 -4.11 -0.42
C ARG A 151 1.73 -4.06 0.01
N GLN A 152 2.06 -3.35 1.08
CA GLN A 152 3.39 -3.39 1.68
C GLN A 152 3.82 -4.80 2.14
N ARG A 153 2.90 -5.78 2.17
CA ARG A 153 3.26 -7.21 2.28
C ARG A 153 4.30 -7.67 1.25
N ALA A 154 4.36 -7.00 0.09
CA ALA A 154 5.39 -7.24 -0.93
C ALA A 154 6.82 -6.86 -0.47
N TYR A 155 6.95 -6.17 0.67
CA TYR A 155 8.21 -5.71 1.27
C TYR A 155 8.43 -6.20 2.71
N GLY A 156 7.43 -6.81 3.33
CA GLY A 156 7.56 -7.40 4.67
C GLY A 156 6.23 -7.93 5.21
N THR A 157 6.30 -9.10 5.86
CA THR A 157 5.14 -9.76 6.47
C THR A 157 4.73 -9.12 7.80
N ASP A 158 5.60 -8.31 8.39
CA ASP A 158 5.41 -7.66 9.68
C ASP A 158 6.06 -6.25 9.69
N VAL A 159 5.90 -5.53 10.79
CA VAL A 159 6.44 -4.19 10.98
C VAL A 159 7.97 -4.16 10.85
N VAL A 160 8.67 -5.11 11.46
CA VAL A 160 10.14 -5.12 11.54
C VAL A 160 10.76 -5.34 10.16
N SER A 161 10.23 -6.29 9.39
CA SER A 161 10.68 -6.55 8.02
C SER A 161 10.43 -5.35 7.10
N ARG A 162 9.34 -4.59 7.31
CA ARG A 162 9.09 -3.34 6.58
C ARG A 162 10.01 -2.20 6.98
N ILE A 163 10.32 -2.06 8.28
CA ILE A 163 11.32 -1.10 8.75
C ILE A 163 12.67 -1.40 8.08
N LYS A 164 13.07 -2.68 8.06
CA LYS A 164 14.29 -3.10 7.38
C LYS A 164 14.25 -2.77 5.89
N ALA A 165 13.18 -3.12 5.18
CA ALA A 165 13.06 -2.80 3.76
C ALA A 165 13.12 -1.27 3.49
N SER A 166 12.48 -0.46 4.34
CA SER A 166 12.53 1.00 4.28
C SER A 166 13.97 1.52 4.41
N ASN A 167 14.71 1.02 5.42
CA ASN A 167 16.09 1.39 5.69
C ASN A 167 17.05 0.86 4.59
N ASP A 168 16.72 -0.27 3.96
CA ASP A 168 17.46 -0.86 2.84
C ASP A 168 17.08 -0.19 1.48
N GLY A 169 16.51 1.02 1.50
CA GLY A 169 16.26 1.85 0.31
C GLY A 169 14.89 1.71 -0.33
N LYS A 170 13.95 0.95 0.26
CA LYS A 170 12.58 0.75 -0.28
C LYS A 170 11.53 1.67 0.33
N ARG A 171 11.95 2.71 1.06
CA ARG A 171 11.06 3.67 1.75
C ARG A 171 10.00 4.26 0.81
N GLU A 172 10.39 4.75 -0.36
CA GLU A 172 9.45 5.39 -1.28
C GLU A 172 8.48 4.38 -1.91
N LEU A 173 8.94 3.17 -2.22
CA LEU A 173 8.08 2.11 -2.74
C LEU A 173 7.04 1.64 -1.70
N LEU A 174 7.45 1.56 -0.43
CA LEU A 174 6.54 1.32 0.69
C LEU A 174 5.52 2.45 0.85
N ARG A 175 5.92 3.70 0.65
CA ARG A 175 5.04 4.88 0.71
C ARG A 175 4.00 4.84 -0.41
N ILE A 176 4.45 4.70 -1.66
CA ILE A 176 3.59 4.60 -2.85
C ILE A 176 2.59 3.45 -2.68
N SER A 177 3.03 2.30 -2.15
CA SER A 177 2.13 1.16 -1.91
C SER A 177 0.96 1.50 -0.98
N ILE A 178 1.17 2.28 0.09
CA ILE A 178 0.07 2.73 0.96
C ILE A 178 -0.79 3.76 0.23
N GLN A 179 -0.17 4.73 -0.45
CA GLN A 179 -0.90 5.79 -1.15
C GLN A 179 -1.86 5.24 -2.20
N ASP A 180 -1.41 4.25 -2.98
CA ASP A 180 -2.23 3.56 -3.98
C ASP A 180 -3.38 2.79 -3.35
N ASP A 181 -3.14 2.03 -2.27
CA ASP A 181 -4.20 1.33 -1.53
C ASP A 181 -5.26 2.31 -1.00
N LEU A 182 -4.83 3.43 -0.41
CA LEU A 182 -5.74 4.45 0.11
C LEU A 182 -6.53 5.13 -1.01
N LEU A 183 -5.88 5.47 -2.12
CA LEU A 183 -6.53 6.11 -3.27
C LEU A 183 -7.61 5.21 -3.87
N GLU A 184 -7.31 3.92 -4.04
CA GLU A 184 -8.27 2.92 -4.50
C GLU A 184 -9.46 2.77 -3.55
N LEU A 185 -9.19 2.65 -2.24
CA LEU A 185 -10.24 2.55 -1.21
C LEU A 185 -11.16 3.78 -1.19
N ILE A 186 -10.58 4.99 -1.22
CA ILE A 186 -11.33 6.25 -1.22
C ILE A 186 -12.19 6.37 -2.49
N ARG A 187 -11.64 6.04 -3.66
CA ARG A 187 -12.41 6.06 -4.93
C ARG A 187 -13.58 5.08 -4.87
N ARG A 188 -13.32 3.87 -4.38
CA ARG A 188 -14.32 2.80 -4.32
C ARG A 188 -15.45 3.14 -3.34
N ILE A 189 -15.12 3.55 -2.12
CA ILE A 189 -16.13 3.84 -1.09
C ILE A 189 -17.01 5.05 -1.47
N LEU A 190 -16.45 6.07 -2.14
CA LEU A 190 -17.22 7.21 -2.64
C LEU A 190 -18.14 6.80 -3.80
N HIS A 191 -17.63 5.99 -4.73
CA HIS A 191 -18.42 5.49 -5.85
C HIS A 191 -19.59 4.60 -5.37
N GLU A 192 -19.32 3.64 -4.49
CA GLU A 192 -20.34 2.73 -3.94
C GLU A 192 -21.39 3.45 -3.09
N ALA A 193 -20.99 4.48 -2.34
CA ALA A 193 -21.92 5.27 -1.55
C ALA A 193 -22.70 6.32 -2.38
N GLU A 194 -22.38 6.45 -3.67
CA GLU A 194 -22.90 7.46 -4.61
C GLU A 194 -22.64 8.91 -4.13
N ILE A 195 -21.48 9.14 -3.51
CA ILE A 195 -21.10 10.44 -2.96
C ILE A 195 -20.10 11.15 -3.87
N PRO A 196 -20.43 12.35 -4.37
CA PRO A 196 -19.48 13.11 -5.18
C PRO A 196 -18.32 13.63 -4.32
N LYS A 197 -17.12 13.67 -4.91
CA LYS A 197 -15.87 14.03 -4.21
C LYS A 197 -15.94 15.36 -3.44
N ASN A 198 -16.69 16.35 -3.93
CA ASN A 198 -16.82 17.67 -3.30
C ASN A 198 -17.58 17.65 -1.96
N ARG A 199 -18.26 16.55 -1.63
CA ARG A 199 -18.95 16.31 -0.37
C ARG A 199 -18.05 15.65 0.68
N LEU A 200 -16.90 15.10 0.28
CA LEU A 200 -15.87 14.66 1.22
C LEU A 200 -15.09 15.88 1.70
N LYS A 201 -15.03 16.11 3.01
CA LYS A 201 -14.42 17.32 3.59
C LYS A 201 -13.12 17.11 4.33
N ARG A 202 -12.86 15.89 4.81
CA ARG A 202 -11.63 15.53 5.51
C ARG A 202 -11.40 14.02 5.50
N ILE A 203 -10.14 13.65 5.69
CA ILE A 203 -9.73 12.26 5.95
C ILE A 203 -9.03 12.22 7.31
N VAL A 204 -9.32 11.20 8.11
CA VAL A 204 -8.62 10.95 9.37
C VAL A 204 -7.98 9.57 9.30
N ILE A 205 -6.67 9.49 9.52
CA ILE A 205 -5.87 8.28 9.40
C ILE A 205 -5.33 7.88 10.77
N ALA A 206 -5.63 6.66 11.16
CA ALA A 206 -5.08 5.96 12.31
C ALA A 206 -4.19 4.81 11.82
N GLY A 207 -3.29 4.34 12.69
CA GLY A 207 -2.42 3.22 12.41
C GLY A 207 -1.22 3.21 13.36
N ASN A 208 -0.52 2.07 13.43
CA ASN A 208 0.71 2.00 14.23
C ASN A 208 1.75 3.03 13.73
N THR A 209 2.66 3.44 14.61
CA THR A 209 3.67 4.48 14.32
C THR A 209 4.48 4.21 13.06
N THR A 210 4.82 2.95 12.78
CA THR A 210 5.55 2.60 11.55
C THR A 210 4.73 2.87 10.30
N MET A 211 3.44 2.52 10.28
CA MET A 211 2.59 2.79 9.13
C MET A 211 2.47 4.28 8.84
N GLY A 212 2.32 5.12 9.88
CA GLY A 212 2.33 6.57 9.76
C GLY A 212 3.65 7.11 9.20
N HIS A 213 4.80 6.59 9.67
CA HIS A 213 6.12 6.98 9.14
C HIS A 213 6.30 6.59 7.68
N LEU A 214 5.87 5.40 7.29
CA LEU A 214 5.95 4.94 5.90
C LEU A 214 5.06 5.78 4.98
N LEU A 215 3.83 6.09 5.39
CA LEU A 215 2.92 6.96 4.63
C LEU A 215 3.49 8.39 4.45
N LEU A 216 4.09 8.95 5.51
CA LEU A 216 4.69 10.28 5.49
C LEU A 216 6.09 10.33 4.86
N GLY A 217 6.66 9.18 4.47
CA GLY A 217 8.02 9.11 3.94
C GLY A 217 9.11 9.44 4.97
N TYR A 218 8.81 9.36 6.26
CA TYR A 218 9.79 9.58 7.33
C TYR A 218 10.82 8.44 7.39
N SER A 219 11.98 8.74 7.97
CA SER A 219 13.00 7.73 8.24
C SER A 219 12.49 6.70 9.26
N CYS A 220 12.70 5.41 8.98
CA CYS A 220 12.39 4.32 9.91
C CYS A 220 13.64 3.84 10.68
N GLN A 221 14.80 4.50 10.54
CA GLN A 221 16.06 4.05 11.13
C GLN A 221 15.96 3.88 12.65
N GLY A 222 15.33 4.86 13.32
CA GLY A 222 15.15 4.86 14.77
C GLY A 222 14.07 3.91 15.27
N LEU A 223 13.19 3.37 14.41
CA LEU A 223 12.06 2.54 14.82
C LEU A 223 12.43 1.07 15.07
N GLY A 224 13.50 0.58 14.42
CA GLY A 224 13.90 -0.83 14.48
C GLY A 224 14.98 -1.16 15.52
N SER A 225 15.55 -0.14 16.16
CA SER A 225 16.69 -0.29 17.08
C SER A 225 16.46 0.51 18.35
N TYR A 226 16.87 -0.03 19.50
CA TYR A 226 16.89 0.70 20.76
C TYR A 226 17.62 2.04 20.60
N PRO A 227 17.07 3.18 21.09
CA PRO A 227 15.93 3.32 22.00
C PRO A 227 14.55 3.50 21.33
N PHE A 228 14.35 3.02 20.09
CA PHE A 228 13.07 3.02 19.36
C PHE A 228 12.49 4.43 19.16
N THR A 229 13.30 5.35 18.64
CA THR A 229 12.97 6.77 18.49
C THR A 229 12.24 7.06 17.18
N PRO A 230 10.96 7.44 17.20
CA PRO A 230 10.26 7.92 16.02
C PRO A 230 10.68 9.34 15.64
N VAL A 231 10.51 9.69 14.37
CA VAL A 231 10.73 11.06 13.86
C VAL A 231 9.64 12.00 14.38
N ASN A 232 8.37 11.59 14.26
CA ASN A 232 7.24 12.37 14.74
C ASN A 232 6.06 11.44 15.09
N ILE A 233 5.45 11.67 16.26
CA ILE A 233 4.26 10.97 16.74
C ILE A 233 3.13 11.91 17.17
N SER A 234 3.26 13.21 16.89
CA SER A 234 2.22 14.20 17.13
C SER A 234 1.08 14.06 16.11
N THR A 235 -0.08 14.60 16.46
CA THR A 235 -1.18 14.77 15.51
C THR A 235 -0.76 15.75 14.42
N LEU A 236 -0.89 15.34 13.16
CA LEU A 236 -0.58 16.18 12.01
C LEU A 236 -1.84 16.41 11.20
N THR A 237 -2.03 17.62 10.68
CA THR A 237 -3.05 17.90 9.65
C THR A 237 -2.34 18.55 8.48
N LEU A 238 -2.33 17.84 7.34
CA LEU A 238 -1.60 18.21 6.14
C LEU A 238 -2.55 18.25 4.93
N PRO A 239 -2.21 18.97 3.86
CA PRO A 239 -2.95 18.90 2.60
C PRO A 239 -2.95 17.47 2.03
N TYR A 240 -4.06 17.08 1.38
CA TYR A 240 -4.20 15.77 0.72
C TYR A 240 -3.02 15.44 -0.20
N GLU A 241 -2.62 16.38 -1.05
CA GLU A 241 -1.53 16.20 -2.01
C GLU A 241 -0.19 15.84 -1.34
N GLU A 242 0.11 16.43 -0.19
CA GLU A 242 1.35 16.17 0.54
C GLU A 242 1.40 14.74 1.11
N VAL A 243 0.26 14.26 1.63
CA VAL A 243 0.16 12.92 2.21
C VAL A 243 0.03 11.85 1.13
N MET A 244 -0.75 12.12 0.08
CA MET A 244 -1.18 11.12 -0.90
C MET A 244 -0.40 11.15 -2.20
N GLY A 245 0.41 12.19 -2.45
CA GLY A 245 1.16 12.34 -3.71
C GLY A 245 0.26 12.49 -4.94
N SER A 246 -0.98 12.95 -4.76
CA SER A 246 -2.01 13.05 -5.81
C SER A 246 -2.88 14.30 -5.61
N ASP A 247 -3.35 14.86 -6.72
CA ASP A 247 -4.29 15.99 -6.79
C ASP A 247 -5.77 15.56 -6.79
N TYR A 248 -6.06 14.28 -6.52
CA TYR A 248 -7.41 13.72 -6.61
C TYR A 248 -8.45 14.43 -5.73
N LEU A 249 -8.03 15.00 -4.59
CA LEU A 249 -8.84 15.77 -3.65
C LEU A 249 -8.08 17.00 -3.14
N SER A 250 -8.82 18.04 -2.76
CA SER A 250 -8.27 19.27 -2.16
C SER A 250 -8.82 19.48 -0.75
N ILE A 251 -8.54 18.53 0.15
CA ILE A 251 -9.04 18.49 1.53
C ILE A 251 -7.90 18.22 2.52
N PRO A 252 -8.07 18.54 3.82
CA PRO A 252 -7.09 18.16 4.83
C PRO A 252 -7.14 16.66 5.14
N VAL A 253 -5.96 16.11 5.43
CA VAL A 253 -5.74 14.76 5.97
C VAL A 253 -5.13 14.90 7.37
N THR A 254 -5.84 14.37 8.36
CA THR A 254 -5.36 14.33 9.75
C THR A 254 -4.78 12.95 10.06
N ILE A 255 -3.54 12.89 10.52
CA ILE A 255 -2.89 11.66 11.00
C ILE A 255 -2.90 11.71 12.52
N LEU A 256 -3.50 10.70 13.13
CA LEU A 256 -3.61 10.57 14.58
C LEU A 256 -2.25 10.25 15.22
N PRO A 257 -2.04 10.68 16.47
CA PRO A 257 -0.75 10.54 17.12
C PRO A 257 -0.45 9.08 17.44
N GLY A 258 0.82 8.70 17.38
CA GLY A 258 1.28 7.45 17.99
C GLY A 258 1.51 7.63 19.48
N ILE A 259 1.19 6.62 20.30
CA ILE A 259 1.56 6.61 21.74
C ILE A 259 3.03 6.20 21.90
N SER A 260 3.51 5.25 21.08
CA SER A 260 4.90 4.76 21.06
C SER A 260 5.26 4.09 19.72
N ALA A 261 6.50 3.62 19.54
CA ALA A 261 6.95 2.96 18.31
C ALA A 261 6.07 1.77 17.85
N TYR A 262 5.40 1.09 18.79
CA TYR A 262 4.53 -0.07 18.53
C TYR A 262 3.05 0.14 18.89
N VAL A 263 2.71 1.24 19.55
CA VAL A 263 1.33 1.60 19.92
C VAL A 263 1.00 2.89 19.16
N GLY A 264 0.27 2.80 18.05
CA GLY A 264 0.00 3.99 17.24
C GLY A 264 -1.37 4.62 17.47
N GLY A 265 -1.77 5.41 16.48
CA GLY A 265 -3.04 6.12 16.48
C GLY A 265 -4.25 5.21 16.34
N ASP A 266 -4.08 3.95 15.96
CA ASP A 266 -5.09 2.89 15.99
C ASP A 266 -5.60 2.63 17.40
N ILE A 267 -4.68 2.53 18.37
CA ILE A 267 -5.04 2.36 19.78
C ILE A 267 -5.61 3.66 20.37
N VAL A 268 -5.08 4.83 19.97
CA VAL A 268 -5.64 6.14 20.37
C VAL A 268 -7.06 6.33 19.83
N ALA A 269 -7.31 5.98 18.57
CA ALA A 269 -8.63 6.04 17.95
C ALA A 269 -9.60 5.07 18.62
N GLY A 270 -9.15 3.86 18.97
CA GLY A 270 -9.92 2.91 19.76
C GLY A 270 -10.28 3.44 21.15
N LEU A 271 -9.33 4.07 21.84
CA LEU A 271 -9.55 4.69 23.16
C LEU A 271 -10.53 5.87 23.09
N LEU A 272 -10.40 6.75 22.08
CA LEU A 272 -11.31 7.86 21.83
C LEU A 272 -12.71 7.39 21.42
N ALA A 273 -12.81 6.33 20.61
CA ALA A 273 -14.09 5.73 20.22
C ALA A 273 -14.82 5.05 21.39
N CYS A 274 -14.08 4.69 22.45
CA CYS A 274 -14.60 4.09 23.66
C CYS A 274 -14.84 5.13 24.79
N ASP A 275 -14.72 6.43 24.52
CA ASP A 275 -14.84 7.52 25.52
C ASP A 275 -13.97 7.33 26.77
N PHE A 276 -12.82 6.64 26.66
CA PHE A 276 -11.92 6.39 27.81
C PHE A 276 -11.34 7.70 28.38
N ASP A 277 -11.25 8.76 27.57
CA ASP A 277 -10.85 10.11 27.98
C ASP A 277 -11.93 10.83 28.80
N GLN A 278 -13.17 10.32 28.80
CA GLN A 278 -14.28 10.85 29.60
C GLN A 278 -14.55 10.06 30.88
N ALA A 279 -13.81 8.96 31.11
CA ALA A 279 -13.87 8.22 32.37
C ALA A 279 -13.32 9.10 33.51
N LYS A 280 -14.22 9.82 34.20
CA LYS A 280 -13.88 10.45 35.48
C LYS A 280 -13.34 9.37 36.41
N VAL A 281 -12.07 9.51 36.79
CA VAL A 281 -11.53 8.84 37.96
C VAL A 281 -12.31 9.38 39.16
N SER A 282 -13.30 8.61 39.60
CA SER A 282 -14.03 8.82 40.85
C SER A 282 -13.15 8.46 42.04
#